data_AF-A0A0M2CVJ8-F1
#
_entry.id   AF-A0A0M2CVJ8-F1
#
_cell.length_a   1.000
_cell.length_b   1.000
_cell.length_c   1.000
_cell.angle_alpha   90.00
_cell.angle_beta   90.00
_cell.angle_gamma   90.00
#
_symmetry.space_group_name_H-M   'P 1'
#
loop_
_entity.id
_entity.type
_entity.pdbx_description
1 polymer ?
#
loop_
_entity_poly.entity_id
_entity_poly.type
_entity_poly.pdbx_seq_one_letter_code
_entity_poly.pdbx_strand_id
1 'polypeptide(L)'
;MSARRSAGGRYRLAGPAGSAVVVLLVVQLLLRGVISVAQLALGAAALVVVALVLGQRFLVPWLARRSPNRPRITTTRAWTCPMPPEEALERIRTAFEDLDPAVRSQECCVEVSVGSDVTFRRRGTASEFGWRALPLRATFRVAPRGGGSEVAADVRDDLGWYPEAPGRLVEDEIDRRSASLIERAICATGR
;
A
#
# COMPACT_ATOMS: atom_id res chain seq x y z
N MET A 1 20.00 -3.30 -47.50
CA MET A 1 18.67 -3.56 -46.88
C MET A 1 18.95 -4.30 -45.58
N SER A 2 18.54 -3.93 -44.37
CA SER A 2 17.41 -3.15 -43.89
C SER A 2 17.78 -2.52 -42.53
N ALA A 3 17.40 -1.26 -42.33
CA ALA A 3 17.64 -0.49 -41.12
C ALA A 3 16.56 -0.77 -40.07
N ARG A 4 16.96 -1.16 -38.85
CA ARG A 4 16.07 -1.32 -37.69
C ARG A 4 15.81 0.07 -37.08
N ARG A 5 14.66 0.67 -37.39
CA ARG A 5 14.19 1.91 -36.75
C ARG A 5 13.75 1.61 -35.30
N SER A 6 14.47 2.18 -34.35
CA SER A 6 14.06 2.37 -32.96
C SER A 6 13.02 3.50 -32.90
N ALA A 7 11.77 3.17 -32.56
CA ALA A 7 10.72 4.14 -32.28
C ALA A 7 10.75 4.51 -30.79
N GLY A 8 11.68 5.39 -30.42
CA GLY A 8 11.67 6.09 -29.14
C GLY A 8 10.63 7.20 -29.16
N GLY A 9 9.42 6.90 -28.70
CA GLY A 9 8.36 7.89 -28.44
C GLY A 9 8.76 8.81 -27.30
N ARG A 10 9.51 9.87 -27.63
CA ARG A 10 9.82 10.97 -26.72
C ARG A 10 8.59 11.87 -26.60
N TYR A 11 7.88 11.79 -25.47
CA TYR A 11 6.95 12.83 -25.05
C TYR A 11 7.74 14.14 -24.90
N ARG A 12 7.65 15.03 -25.90
CA ARG A 12 8.13 16.41 -25.78
C ARG A 12 7.23 17.11 -24.77
N LEU A 13 7.72 17.22 -23.54
CA LEU A 13 7.27 18.26 -22.61
C LEU A 13 7.31 19.59 -23.36
N ALA A 14 6.20 20.32 -23.37
CA ALA A 14 6.14 21.66 -23.94
C ALA A 14 7.28 22.50 -23.32
N GLY A 15 8.18 22.99 -24.16
CA GLY A 15 9.30 23.82 -23.72
C GLY A 15 8.82 25.16 -23.15
N PRO A 16 9.74 25.97 -22.57
CA PRO A 16 9.43 27.26 -21.93
C PRO A 16 8.72 28.28 -22.84
N ALA A 17 8.75 28.08 -24.17
CA ALA A 17 8.00 28.87 -25.13
C ALA A 17 6.47 28.63 -25.06
N GLY A 18 6.03 27.39 -24.76
CA GLY A 18 4.61 27.06 -24.67
C GLY A 18 3.93 27.67 -23.45
N SER A 19 4.62 27.70 -22.31
CA SER A 19 4.12 28.34 -21.09
C SER A 19 4.04 29.87 -21.24
N ALA A 20 5.03 30.51 -21.88
CA ALA A 20 5.02 31.95 -22.13
C ALA A 20 3.84 32.39 -23.00
N VAL A 21 3.51 31.61 -24.05
CA VAL A 21 2.37 31.92 -24.94
C VAL A 21 1.04 31.82 -24.19
N VAL A 22 0.85 30.79 -23.36
CA VAL A 22 -0.39 30.63 -22.57
C VAL A 22 -0.56 31.79 -21.58
N VAL A 23 0.52 32.19 -20.89
CA VAL A 23 0.49 33.33 -19.96
C VAL A 23 0.11 34.62 -20.70
N LEU A 24 0.72 34.87 -21.86
CA LEU A 24 0.44 36.08 -22.64
C LEU A 24 -1.02 36.14 -23.12
N LEU A 25 -1.59 34.99 -23.47
CA LEU A 25 -2.97 34.84 -23.93
C LEU A 25 -3.97 35.07 -22.79
N VAL A 26 -3.67 34.55 -21.59
CA VAL A 26 -4.48 34.80 -20.38
C VAL A 26 -4.46 36.27 -19.98
N VAL A 27 -3.28 36.92 -20.05
CA VAL A 27 -3.14 38.36 -19.77
C VAL A 27 -3.96 39.19 -20.76
N GLN A 28 -3.92 38.85 -22.06
CA GLN A 28 -4.73 39.53 -23.09
C GLN A 28 -6.24 39.36 -22.84
N LEU A 29 -6.70 38.19 -22.40
CA LEU A 29 -8.11 37.93 -22.08
C LEU A 29 -8.58 38.70 -20.84
N LEU A 30 -7.72 38.84 -19.83
CA LEU A 30 -7.96 39.66 -18.63
C LEU A 30 -8.06 41.14 -18.97
N LEU A 31 -7.08 41.66 -19.73
CA LEU A 31 -7.05 43.07 -20.15
C LEU A 31 -8.24 43.46 -21.01
N ARG A 32 -8.81 42.51 -21.76
CA ARG A 32 -10.01 42.71 -22.60
C ARG A 32 -11.33 42.52 -21.85
N GLY A 33 -11.30 42.20 -20.55
CA GLY A 33 -12.51 42.01 -19.73
C GLY A 33 -13.35 40.78 -20.11
N VAL A 34 -12.80 39.87 -20.92
CA VAL A 34 -13.49 38.66 -21.38
C VAL A 34 -13.60 37.62 -20.26
N ILE A 35 -12.61 37.60 -19.37
CA ILE A 35 -12.57 36.72 -18.20
C ILE A 35 -12.17 37.55 -16.99
N SER A 36 -12.91 37.45 -15.89
CA SER A 36 -12.54 38.09 -14.64
C SER A 36 -11.50 37.28 -13.86
N VAL A 37 -10.74 37.94 -12.99
CA VAL A 37 -9.80 37.26 -12.07
C VAL A 37 -10.53 36.21 -11.21
N ALA A 38 -11.78 36.50 -10.81
CA ALA A 38 -12.61 35.55 -10.08
C ALA A 38 -12.92 34.27 -10.87
N GLN A 39 -13.19 34.39 -12.17
CA GLN A 39 -13.43 33.22 -13.05
C GLN A 39 -12.16 32.40 -13.26
N LEU A 40 -10.99 33.04 -13.38
CA LEU A 40 -9.71 32.30 -13.43
C LEU A 40 -9.43 31.58 -12.11
N ALA A 41 -9.67 32.22 -10.97
CA ALA A 41 -9.51 31.60 -9.66
C ALA A 41 -10.43 30.39 -9.49
N LEU A 42 -11.70 30.51 -9.89
CA LEU A 42 -12.66 29.41 -9.87
C LEU A 42 -12.26 28.27 -10.82
N GLY A 43 -11.81 28.59 -12.03
CA GLY A 43 -11.32 27.60 -12.98
C GLY A 43 -10.08 26.85 -12.47
N ALA A 44 -9.13 27.57 -11.86
CA ALA A 44 -7.97 26.98 -11.24
C ALA A 44 -8.35 26.09 -10.05
N ALA A 45 -9.26 26.55 -9.18
CA ALA A 45 -9.77 25.75 -8.07
C ALA A 45 -10.46 24.46 -8.55
N ALA A 46 -11.29 24.55 -9.60
CA ALA A 46 -11.92 23.39 -10.21
C ALA A 46 -10.88 22.40 -10.77
N LEU A 47 -9.84 22.90 -11.46
CA LEU A 47 -8.75 22.06 -11.95
C LEU A 47 -7.99 21.37 -10.81
N VAL A 48 -7.74 22.06 -9.70
CA VAL A 48 -7.11 21.46 -8.51
C VAL A 48 -7.99 20.35 -7.95
N VAL A 49 -9.30 20.58 -7.80
CA VAL A 49 -10.24 19.55 -7.32
C VAL A 49 -10.26 18.34 -8.26
N VAL A 50 -10.34 18.57 -9.56
CA VAL A 50 -10.30 17.49 -10.57
C VAL A 50 -8.98 16.72 -10.48
N ALA A 51 -7.85 17.41 -10.40
CA ALA A 51 -6.54 16.78 -10.25
C ALA A 51 -6.44 15.94 -8.96
N LEU A 52 -6.97 16.43 -7.84
CA LEU A 52 -7.03 15.70 -6.58
C LEU A 52 -7.90 14.44 -6.70
N VAL A 53 -9.08 14.54 -7.30
CA VAL A 53 -10.00 13.40 -7.51
C VAL A 53 -9.35 12.36 -8.42
N LEU A 54 -8.75 12.78 -9.54
CA LEU A 54 -8.04 11.90 -10.46
C LEU A 54 -6.83 11.25 -9.78
N GLY A 55 -6.07 12.00 -8.97
CA GLY A 55 -4.98 11.46 -8.17
C GLY A 55 -5.44 10.36 -7.21
N GLN A 56 -6.52 10.60 -6.45
CA GLN A 56 -7.11 9.63 -5.53
C GLN A 56 -7.69 8.40 -6.25
N ARG A 57 -8.21 8.58 -7.46
CA ARG A 57 -8.83 7.51 -8.25
C ARG A 57 -7.82 6.64 -8.97
N PHE A 58 -6.76 7.22 -9.52
CA PHE A 58 -5.83 6.55 -10.43
C PHE A 58 -4.42 6.42 -9.89
N LEU A 59 -3.86 7.51 -9.36
CA LEU A 59 -2.46 7.52 -8.89
C LEU A 59 -2.30 6.68 -7.61
N VAL A 60 -3.20 6.82 -6.64
CA VAL A 60 -3.11 6.07 -5.37
C VAL A 60 -3.16 4.55 -5.58
N PRO A 61 -4.13 3.97 -6.31
CA PRO A 61 -4.12 2.53 -6.60
C PRO A 61 -2.93 2.07 -7.43
N TRP A 62 -2.42 2.94 -8.33
CA TRP A 62 -1.24 2.62 -9.11
C TRP A 62 0.02 2.54 -8.24
N LEU A 63 0.23 3.50 -7.33
CA LEU A 63 1.33 3.49 -6.38
C LEU A 63 1.25 2.31 -5.41
N ALA A 64 0.04 1.96 -4.97
CA ALA A 64 -0.19 0.83 -4.08
C ALA A 64 0.15 -0.53 -4.71
N ARG A 65 -0.07 -0.68 -6.02
CA ARG A 65 0.27 -1.92 -6.76
C ARG A 65 1.72 -1.95 -7.24
N ARG A 66 2.43 -0.84 -7.19
CA ARG A 66 3.80 -0.76 -7.68
C ARG A 66 4.73 -1.45 -6.68
N SER A 67 5.74 -2.14 -7.21
CA SER A 67 6.74 -2.81 -6.39
C SER A 67 7.35 -1.84 -5.38
N PRO A 68 7.56 -2.29 -4.13
CA PRO A 68 8.19 -1.47 -3.11
C PRO A 68 9.59 -1.07 -3.58
N ASN A 69 9.95 0.19 -3.35
CA ASN A 69 11.27 0.75 -3.64
C ASN A 69 12.15 0.83 -2.38
N ARG A 70 11.68 0.28 -1.27
CA ARG A 70 12.33 0.29 0.04
C ARG A 70 12.28 -1.11 0.65
N PRO A 71 13.23 -1.47 1.52
CA PRO A 71 13.17 -2.70 2.29
C PRO A 71 11.86 -2.78 3.08
N ARG A 72 11.33 -3.99 3.20
CA ARG A 72 10.18 -4.29 4.05
C ARG A 72 10.61 -4.29 5.51
N ILE A 73 9.77 -3.75 6.38
CA ILE A 73 9.84 -3.97 7.81
C ILE A 73 9.28 -5.37 8.06
N THR A 74 10.06 -6.21 8.71
CA THR A 74 9.76 -7.62 8.92
C THR A 74 9.89 -7.97 10.39
N THR A 75 8.95 -8.75 10.90
CA THR A 75 8.97 -9.32 12.24
C THR A 75 8.83 -10.82 12.10
N THR A 76 9.80 -11.57 12.62
CA THR A 76 9.80 -13.03 12.55
C THR A 76 9.79 -13.63 13.95
N ARG A 77 9.13 -14.78 14.08
CA ARG A 77 9.13 -15.55 15.32
C ARG A 77 8.85 -17.02 15.04
N ALA A 78 9.46 -17.90 15.81
CA ALA A 78 9.18 -19.33 15.77
C ALA A 78 8.76 -19.84 17.14
N TRP A 79 7.87 -20.82 17.16
CA TRP A 79 7.45 -21.53 18.38
C TRP A 79 7.03 -22.96 18.05
N THR A 80 7.00 -23.79 19.07
CA THR A 80 6.48 -25.17 18.98
C THR A 80 5.09 -25.23 19.58
N CYS A 81 4.20 -26.01 18.96
CA CYS A 81 2.88 -26.31 19.50
C CYS A 81 2.67 -27.84 19.54
N PRO A 82 1.83 -28.36 20.45
CA PRO A 82 1.58 -29.80 20.59
C PRO A 82 0.68 -30.37 19.49
N MET A 83 0.07 -29.51 18.67
CA MET A 83 -0.89 -29.90 17.63
C MET A 83 -0.17 -30.44 16.38
N PRO A 84 -0.84 -31.32 15.60
CA PRO A 84 -0.35 -31.70 14.28
C PRO A 84 -0.38 -30.50 13.31
N PRO A 85 0.43 -30.52 12.22
CA PRO A 85 0.60 -29.35 11.36
C PRO A 85 -0.70 -28.82 10.76
N GLU A 86 -1.58 -29.72 10.32
CA GLU A 86 -2.87 -29.37 9.71
C GLU A 86 -3.80 -28.67 10.71
N GLU A 87 -3.90 -29.19 11.94
CA GLU A 87 -4.71 -28.56 12.98
C GLU A 87 -4.14 -27.19 13.36
N ALA A 88 -2.81 -27.06 13.48
CA ALA A 88 -2.19 -25.78 13.77
C ALA A 88 -2.47 -24.73 12.68
N LEU A 89 -2.37 -25.10 11.40
CA LEU A 89 -2.71 -24.20 10.28
C LEU A 89 -4.18 -23.77 10.30
N GLU A 90 -5.10 -24.70 10.57
CA GLU A 90 -6.52 -24.40 10.67
C GLU A 90 -6.84 -23.47 11.84
N ARG A 91 -6.25 -23.70 13.02
CA ARG A 91 -6.40 -22.80 14.17
C ARG A 91 -5.89 -21.39 13.88
N ILE A 92 -4.74 -21.29 13.24
CA ILE A 92 -4.16 -20.02 12.82
C ILE A 92 -5.11 -19.33 11.84
N ARG A 93 -5.64 -20.03 10.84
CA ARG A 93 -6.59 -19.48 9.87
C ARG A 93 -7.83 -18.90 10.56
N THR A 94 -8.48 -19.69 11.41
CA THR A 94 -9.70 -19.28 12.13
C THR A 94 -9.45 -18.10 13.06
N ALA A 95 -8.25 -17.99 13.66
CA ALA A 95 -7.92 -16.89 14.54
C ALA A 95 -7.90 -15.51 13.89
N PHE A 96 -7.85 -15.44 12.55
CA PHE A 96 -7.84 -14.18 11.80
C PHE A 96 -9.17 -13.87 11.12
N GLU A 97 -10.18 -14.74 11.14
CA GLU A 97 -11.44 -14.56 10.41
C GLU A 97 -12.17 -13.25 10.77
N ASP A 98 -12.05 -12.79 12.02
CA ASP A 98 -12.68 -11.55 12.49
C ASP A 98 -12.07 -10.27 11.89
N LEU A 99 -10.88 -10.36 11.30
CA LEU A 99 -10.18 -9.22 10.69
C LEU A 99 -10.56 -8.98 9.22
N ASP A 100 -11.52 -9.76 8.68
CA ASP A 100 -11.85 -9.83 7.25
C ASP A 100 -10.59 -9.97 6.35
N PRO A 101 -9.73 -10.98 6.61
CA PRO A 101 -8.45 -11.12 5.94
C PRO A 101 -8.60 -11.69 4.53
N ALA A 102 -7.69 -11.32 3.63
CA ALA A 102 -7.44 -12.12 2.44
C ALA A 102 -6.49 -13.26 2.80
N VAL A 103 -7.01 -14.49 2.83
CA VAL A 103 -6.26 -15.71 3.19
C VAL A 103 -5.90 -16.51 1.95
N ARG A 104 -4.67 -17.01 1.90
CA ARG A 104 -4.20 -18.00 0.93
C ARG A 104 -3.58 -19.18 1.66
N SER A 105 -4.21 -20.34 1.55
CA SER A 105 -3.70 -21.58 2.13
C SER A 105 -2.91 -22.39 1.11
N GLN A 106 -1.83 -23.00 1.56
CA GLN A 106 -0.99 -23.98 0.87
C GLN A 106 -0.73 -25.13 1.84
N GLU A 107 -0.26 -26.28 1.36
CA GLU A 107 -0.16 -27.53 2.16
C GLU A 107 0.55 -27.36 3.52
N CYS A 108 1.60 -26.55 3.60
CA CYS A 108 2.36 -26.33 4.84
C CYS A 108 2.40 -24.84 5.28
N CYS A 109 1.53 -24.01 4.71
CA CYS A 109 1.62 -22.57 4.87
C CYS A 109 0.27 -21.87 4.76
N VAL A 110 0.04 -20.88 5.62
CA VAL A 110 -1.08 -19.94 5.51
C VAL A 110 -0.52 -18.53 5.39
N GLU A 111 -0.87 -17.83 4.31
CA GLU A 111 -0.63 -16.40 4.12
C GLU A 111 -1.91 -15.63 4.45
N VAL A 112 -1.82 -14.69 5.38
CA VAL A 112 -2.91 -13.81 5.82
C VAL A 112 -2.53 -12.38 5.47
N SER A 113 -3.33 -11.72 4.64
CA SER A 113 -3.17 -10.30 4.35
C SER A 113 -4.30 -9.51 5.03
N VAL A 114 -3.91 -8.49 5.80
CA VAL A 114 -4.84 -7.60 6.51
C VAL A 114 -4.61 -6.16 6.10
N GLY A 115 -5.67 -5.35 6.14
CA GLY A 115 -5.61 -3.94 5.75
C GLY A 115 -5.54 -3.72 4.23
N SER A 116 -5.29 -2.47 3.82
CA SER A 116 -5.25 -2.05 2.42
C SER A 116 -4.41 -0.80 2.24
N ASP A 117 -3.31 -0.91 1.47
CA ASP A 117 -2.44 0.23 1.16
C ASP A 117 -3.21 1.37 0.48
N VAL A 118 -4.20 1.04 -0.36
CA VAL A 118 -5.05 2.04 -1.02
C VAL A 118 -5.87 2.81 0.01
N THR A 119 -6.47 2.11 0.97
CA THR A 119 -7.28 2.74 2.02
C THR A 119 -6.40 3.54 2.99
N PHE A 120 -5.25 2.99 3.39
CA PHE A 120 -4.26 3.67 4.22
C PHE A 120 -3.82 4.99 3.57
N ARG A 121 -3.46 5.00 2.28
CA ARG A 121 -3.06 6.22 1.56
C ARG A 121 -4.18 7.23 1.39
N ARG A 122 -5.42 6.78 1.21
CA ARG A 122 -6.59 7.65 1.06
C ARG A 122 -6.95 8.37 2.35
N ARG A 123 -6.86 7.67 3.48
CA ARG A 123 -7.24 8.18 4.80
C ARG A 123 -6.08 8.84 5.54
N GLY A 124 -4.86 8.41 5.25
CA GLY A 124 -3.63 8.88 5.85
C GLY A 124 -3.48 8.52 7.33
N THR A 125 -2.36 8.93 7.91
CA THR A 125 -2.04 8.76 9.34
C THR A 125 -2.78 9.73 10.26
N ALA A 126 -3.54 10.68 9.70
CA ALA A 126 -4.37 11.60 10.46
C ALA A 126 -5.75 11.01 10.84
N SER A 127 -6.04 9.77 10.43
CA SER A 127 -7.33 9.12 10.64
C SER A 127 -7.16 7.74 11.27
N GLU A 128 -8.00 7.42 12.25
CA GLU A 128 -8.07 6.08 12.83
C GLU A 128 -8.41 5.02 11.78
N PHE A 129 -9.30 5.34 10.82
CA PHE A 129 -9.60 4.46 9.69
C PHE A 129 -8.38 4.20 8.80
N GLY A 130 -7.50 5.21 8.66
CA GLY A 130 -6.23 5.03 7.97
C GLY A 130 -5.37 4.04 8.72
N TRP A 131 -5.09 4.30 10.00
CA TRP A 131 -4.30 3.37 10.83
C TRP A 131 -4.85 1.95 10.81
N ARG A 132 -6.16 1.73 10.99
CA ARG A 132 -6.79 0.40 10.89
C ARG A 132 -6.55 -0.28 9.53
N ALA A 133 -6.43 0.49 8.45
CA ALA A 133 -6.16 -0.03 7.11
C ALA A 133 -4.67 -0.24 6.79
N LEU A 134 -3.75 -0.05 7.74
CA LEU A 134 -2.33 -0.31 7.51
C LEU A 134 -2.10 -1.74 6.98
N PRO A 135 -1.52 -1.90 5.78
CA PRO A 135 -1.44 -3.19 5.11
C PRO A 135 -0.31 -4.04 5.70
N LEU A 136 -0.64 -5.22 6.21
CA LEU A 136 0.31 -6.21 6.69
C LEU A 136 0.04 -7.56 6.03
N ARG A 137 1.11 -8.33 5.88
CA ARG A 137 1.05 -9.70 5.38
C ARG A 137 1.81 -10.60 6.34
N ALA A 138 1.10 -11.57 6.90
CA ALA A 138 1.64 -12.60 7.78
C ALA A 138 1.71 -13.93 7.02
N THR A 139 2.84 -14.61 7.11
CA THR A 139 3.07 -15.94 6.55
C THR A 139 3.39 -16.89 7.69
N PHE A 140 2.56 -17.90 7.89
CA PHE A 140 2.77 -18.93 8.90
C PHE A 140 3.12 -20.23 8.20
N ARG A 141 4.33 -20.72 8.42
CA ARG A 141 4.79 -22.02 7.93
C ARG A 141 4.81 -23.01 9.08
N VAL A 142 4.27 -24.20 8.85
CA VAL A 142 4.18 -25.23 9.88
C VAL A 142 4.89 -26.49 9.40
N ALA A 143 5.74 -27.04 10.25
CA ALA A 143 6.48 -28.27 10.00
C ALA A 143 6.28 -29.25 11.17
N PRO A 144 6.24 -30.56 10.92
CA PRO A 144 6.14 -31.55 12.00
C PRO A 144 7.38 -31.53 12.89
N ARG A 145 7.20 -31.56 14.21
CA ARG A 145 8.29 -31.62 15.19
C ARG A 145 7.86 -32.37 16.45
N GLY A 146 8.41 -33.56 16.63
CA GLY A 146 8.38 -34.33 17.90
C GLY A 146 7.02 -34.37 18.60
N GLY A 147 6.06 -35.16 18.08
CA GLY A 147 4.73 -35.30 18.68
C GLY A 147 3.78 -34.10 18.47
N GLY A 148 4.27 -32.99 17.91
CA GLY A 148 3.49 -31.83 17.53
C GLY A 148 4.09 -31.13 16.29
N SER A 149 4.14 -29.79 16.31
CA SER A 149 4.60 -28.98 15.19
C SER A 149 5.48 -27.82 15.63
N GLU A 150 6.29 -27.33 14.69
CA GLU A 150 6.97 -26.05 14.77
C GLU A 150 6.32 -25.08 13.79
N VAL A 151 5.97 -23.90 14.29
CA VAL A 151 5.40 -22.80 13.52
C VAL A 151 6.45 -21.71 13.39
N ALA A 152 6.71 -21.28 12.16
CA ALA A 152 7.51 -20.11 11.84
C ALA A 152 6.61 -19.03 11.23
N ALA A 153 6.52 -17.89 11.91
CA ALA A 153 5.81 -16.71 11.44
C ALA A 153 6.79 -15.68 10.85
N ASP A 154 6.43 -15.15 9.70
CA ASP A 154 7.04 -14.00 9.04
C ASP A 154 5.95 -12.98 8.75
N VAL A 155 5.99 -11.85 9.44
CA VAL A 155 5.06 -10.74 9.22
C VAL A 155 5.81 -9.58 8.62
N ARG A 156 5.24 -8.98 7.59
CA ARG A 156 5.84 -7.84 6.89
C ARG A 156 4.80 -6.79 6.54
N ASP A 157 5.25 -5.56 6.36
CA ASP A 157 4.42 -4.54 5.74
C ASP A 157 4.14 -4.90 4.26
N ASP A 158 2.94 -4.56 3.77
CA ASP A 158 2.58 -4.74 2.35
C ASP A 158 2.31 -3.40 1.65
N LEU A 159 3.06 -2.37 2.06
CA LEU A 159 3.05 -1.03 1.48
C LEU A 159 3.55 -1.02 0.01
N GLY A 160 2.94 -0.28 -0.89
CA GLY A 160 3.44 -0.17 -2.26
C GLY A 160 4.71 0.68 -2.37
N TRP A 161 4.83 1.41 -3.46
CA TRP A 161 5.91 2.38 -3.66
C TRP A 161 5.71 3.64 -2.80
N TYR A 162 6.77 4.17 -2.18
CA TYR A 162 6.75 5.42 -1.42
C TYR A 162 7.90 6.35 -1.82
N PRO A 163 7.67 7.68 -1.90
CA PRO A 163 8.74 8.62 -2.25
C PRO A 163 9.82 8.66 -1.15
N GLU A 164 9.39 8.61 0.10
CA GLU A 164 10.23 8.64 1.29
C GLU A 164 9.99 7.39 2.15
N ALA A 165 10.92 7.05 3.03
CA ALA A 165 10.71 5.98 3.98
C ALA A 165 9.52 6.32 4.90
N PRO A 166 8.77 5.32 5.41
CA PRO A 166 7.77 5.56 6.43
C PRO A 166 8.40 6.33 7.61
N GLY A 167 7.68 7.31 8.16
CA GLY A 167 8.14 7.96 9.38
C GLY A 167 8.07 6.99 10.57
N ARG A 168 8.85 7.25 11.63
CA ARG A 168 8.93 6.38 12.83
C ARG A 168 7.59 5.93 13.38
N LEU A 169 6.59 6.81 13.42
CA LEU A 169 5.25 6.47 13.90
C LEU A 169 4.60 5.31 13.12
N VAL A 170 4.86 5.23 11.80
CA VAL A 170 4.36 4.14 10.97
C VAL A 170 5.16 2.87 11.24
N GLU A 171 6.48 2.97 11.39
CA GLU A 171 7.35 1.84 11.71
C GLU A 171 6.97 1.21 13.06
N ASP A 172 6.83 2.03 14.12
CA ASP A 172 6.43 1.59 15.46
C ASP A 172 5.05 0.89 15.44
N GLU A 173 4.11 1.38 14.63
CA GLU A 173 2.79 0.77 14.49
C GLU A 173 2.84 -0.53 13.68
N ILE A 174 3.69 -0.61 12.65
CA ILE A 174 3.95 -1.87 11.91
C ILE A 174 4.50 -2.91 12.88
N ASP A 175 5.50 -2.57 13.68
CA ASP A 175 6.11 -3.50 14.64
C ASP A 175 5.10 -3.97 15.68
N ARG A 176 4.35 -3.03 16.27
CA ARG A 176 3.31 -3.33 17.26
C ARG A 176 2.25 -4.29 16.71
N ARG A 177 1.75 -4.02 15.50
CA ARG A 177 0.71 -4.86 14.89
C ARG A 177 1.25 -6.18 14.41
N SER A 178 2.47 -6.21 13.89
CA SER A 178 3.13 -7.45 13.49
C SER A 178 3.30 -8.38 14.67
N ALA A 179 3.76 -7.85 15.82
CA ALA A 179 3.79 -8.58 17.08
C ALA A 179 2.40 -9.07 17.50
N SER A 180 1.37 -8.21 17.42
CA SER A 180 0.00 -8.60 17.76
C SER A 180 -0.56 -9.74 16.88
N LEU A 181 -0.25 -9.77 15.57
CA LEU A 181 -0.66 -10.86 14.69
C LEU A 181 0.03 -12.17 15.07
N ILE A 182 1.32 -12.11 15.41
CA ILE A 182 2.09 -13.28 15.87
C ILE A 182 1.53 -13.79 17.19
N GLU A 183 1.32 -12.92 18.18
CA GLU A 183 0.74 -13.29 19.48
C GLU A 183 -0.64 -13.95 19.32
N ARG A 184 -1.47 -13.43 18.41
CA ARG A 184 -2.76 -14.03 18.10
C ARG A 184 -2.64 -15.47 17.61
N ALA A 185 -1.69 -15.75 16.73
CA ALA A 185 -1.42 -17.10 16.23
C ALA A 185 -0.83 -18.01 17.32
N ILE A 186 0.00 -17.47 18.22
CA ILE A 186 0.51 -18.19 19.39
C ILE A 186 -0.65 -18.61 20.30
N CYS A 187 -1.53 -17.68 20.69
CA CYS A 187 -2.67 -17.98 21.53
C CYS A 187 -3.63 -19.01 20.88
N ALA A 188 -3.81 -18.92 19.55
CA ALA A 188 -4.65 -19.86 18.81
C ALA A 188 -4.10 -21.30 18.81
N THR A 189 -2.77 -21.44 18.90
CA THR A 189 -2.08 -22.74 18.91
C THR A 189 -1.80 -23.28 20.32
N GLY A 190 -2.41 -22.67 21.34
CA GLY A 190 -2.46 -23.20 22.70
C GLY A 190 -1.19 -22.99 23.52
N ARG A 191 -0.52 -21.84 23.34
CA ARG A 191 0.61 -21.42 24.17
C ARG A 191 0.30 -20.12 24.92
#